data_AF-A0AA38L9F4-F1
#
_entry.id   AF-A0AA38L9F4-F1
#
_cell.length_a   1.000
_cell.length_b   1.000
_cell.length_c   1.000
_cell.angle_alpha   90.00
_cell.angle_beta   90.00
_cell.angle_gamma   90.00
#
_symmetry.space_group_name_H-M   'P 1'
#
loop_
_entity.id
_entity.type
_entity.pdbx_description
1 polymer ?
#
loop_
_entity_poly.entity_id
_entity_poly.type
_entity_poly.pdbx_seq_one_letter_code
_entity_poly.pdbx_strand_id
1 'polypeptide(L)'
;MPASFKVRTVPLDGNNEAVEEVLDPNFGESAIGHVAPVDSGLWWIILLRAYGRITGDFALQERVDVQTDIKLILKLCFADGFDMFPTLLVTNGSCMIDQRMGIHGHPLEIQ
;
A
#
# COMPACT_ATOMS: atom_id res chain seq x y z
N MET A 1 2.36 1.11 1.96
CA MET A 1 2.39 0.68 0.55
C MET A 1 1.96 1.85 -0.33
N PRO A 2 2.51 2.02 -1.55
CA PRO A 2 2.09 3.10 -2.45
C PRO A 2 0.68 2.86 -3.02
N ALA A 3 -0.02 3.93 -3.37
CA ALA A 3 -1.30 3.87 -4.09
C ALA A 3 -1.09 3.43 -5.54
N SER A 4 -0.03 3.93 -6.16
CA SER A 4 0.30 3.68 -7.57
C SER A 4 1.80 3.81 -7.78
N PHE A 5 2.28 3.39 -8.94
CA PHE A 5 3.64 3.65 -9.38
C PHE A 5 3.63 3.93 -10.89
N LYS A 6 4.65 4.63 -11.37
CA LYS A 6 4.91 4.84 -12.80
C LYS A 6 6.30 4.34 -13.14
N VAL A 7 6.50 3.90 -14.38
CA VAL A 7 7.84 3.59 -14.90
C VAL A 7 8.38 4.86 -15.55
N ARG A 8 9.57 5.30 -15.15
CA ARG A 8 10.28 6.43 -15.77
C ARG A 8 11.57 5.93 -16.40
N THR A 9 11.84 6.40 -17.61
CA THR A 9 13.13 6.19 -18.29
C THR A 9 14.08 7.33 -17.95
N VAL A 10 15.23 7.01 -17.34
CA VAL A 10 16.25 7.97 -16.95
C VAL A 10 17.54 7.65 -17.72
N PRO A 11 18.24 8.65 -18.30
CA PRO A 11 19.53 8.41 -18.95
C PRO A 11 20.58 7.95 -17.93
N LEU A 12 21.39 6.97 -18.30
CA LEU A 12 22.48 6.46 -17.48
C LEU A 12 23.64 7.46 -17.44
N ASP A 13 24.19 7.67 -16.25
CA ASP A 13 25.29 8.62 -16.03
C ASP A 13 26.47 8.29 -16.95
N GLY A 14 26.76 9.23 -17.87
CA GLY A 14 27.90 9.15 -18.79
C GLY A 14 27.61 8.59 -20.19
N ASN A 15 26.38 8.17 -20.51
CA ASN A 15 26.02 7.80 -21.89
C ASN A 15 24.55 8.12 -22.22
N ASN A 16 24.33 9.16 -23.04
CA ASN A 16 22.99 9.63 -23.42
C ASN A 16 22.16 8.62 -24.26
N GLU A 17 22.78 7.54 -24.75
CA GLU A 17 22.09 6.49 -25.53
C GLU A 17 21.60 5.32 -24.66
N ALA A 18 22.10 5.20 -23.43
CA ALA A 18 21.72 4.13 -22.51
C ALA A 18 20.69 4.67 -21.51
N VAL A 19 19.52 4.06 -21.45
CA VAL A 19 18.40 4.43 -20.55
C VAL A 19 18.13 3.31 -19.56
N GLU A 20 17.82 3.68 -18.33
CA GLU A 20 17.39 2.77 -17.26
C GLU A 20 15.92 3.03 -16.92
N GLU A 21 15.15 1.95 -16.71
CA GLU A 21 13.78 2.01 -16.24
C GLU A 21 13.75 1.99 -14.71
N VAL A 22 13.21 3.06 -14.12
CA VAL A 22 13.07 3.22 -12.67
C VAL A 22 11.59 3.25 -12.30
N LEU A 23 11.24 2.53 -11.22
CA LEU A 23 9.91 2.59 -10.62
C LEU A 23 9.80 3.83 -9.74
N ASP A 24 8.81 4.68 -10.03
CA ASP A 24 8.49 5.90 -9.31
C ASP A 24 7.16 5.72 -8.54
N PRO A 25 7.22 5.40 -7.23
CA PRO A 25 6.03 5.16 -6.42
C PRO A 25 5.35 6.47 -5.99
N ASN A 26 4.02 6.45 -5.93
CA ASN A 26 3.20 7.54 -5.39
C ASN A 26 2.42 7.05 -4.16
N PHE A 27 2.71 7.64 -3.00
CA PHE A 27 2.09 7.31 -1.71
C PHE A 27 0.87 8.17 -1.37
N GLY A 28 0.36 8.95 -2.31
CA GLY A 28 -0.69 9.94 -2.08
C GLY A 28 -0.18 11.38 -2.09
N GLU A 29 1.14 11.57 -2.15
CA GLU A 29 1.79 12.88 -2.23
C GLU A 29 1.39 13.66 -3.47
N SER A 30 1.19 12.95 -4.58
CA SER A 30 0.69 13.51 -5.85
C SER A 30 -0.80 13.29 -6.06
N ALA A 31 -1.51 12.70 -5.09
CA ALA A 31 -2.95 12.46 -5.20
C ALA A 31 -3.75 13.73 -4.87
N ILE A 32 -4.90 13.89 -5.52
CA ILE A 32 -5.78 15.03 -5.29
C ILE A 32 -6.30 14.95 -3.85
N GLY A 33 -5.92 15.91 -3.02
CA GLY A 33 -6.33 15.96 -1.61
C GLY A 33 -5.38 15.27 -0.62
N HIS A 34 -4.19 14.84 -1.05
CA HIS A 34 -3.15 14.25 -0.20
C HIS A 34 -3.66 13.11 0.69
N VAL A 35 -4.41 12.19 0.09
CA VAL A 35 -5.03 11.10 0.81
C VAL A 35 -4.10 9.89 0.88
N ALA A 36 -3.97 9.30 2.08
CA ALA A 36 -3.20 8.09 2.30
C ALA A 36 -4.06 6.84 1.98
N PRO A 37 -3.59 5.95 1.10
CA PRO A 37 -4.30 4.72 0.72
C PRO A 37 -4.06 3.63 1.78
N VAL A 38 -5.04 3.42 2.66
CA VAL A 38 -4.94 2.42 3.74
C VAL A 38 -5.18 1.01 3.19
N ASP A 39 -6.10 0.91 2.24
CA ASP A 39 -6.47 -0.32 1.53
C ASP A 39 -5.31 -0.97 0.76
N SER A 40 -4.39 -0.20 0.18
CA SER A 40 -3.24 -0.72 -0.58
C SER A 40 -2.41 -1.73 0.22
N GLY A 41 -2.20 -1.48 1.52
CA GLY A 41 -1.46 -2.41 2.38
C GLY A 41 -2.23 -3.70 2.66
N LEU A 42 -3.53 -3.58 2.90
CA LEU A 42 -4.42 -4.71 3.16
C LEU A 42 -4.55 -5.61 1.91
N TRP A 43 -4.74 -5.02 0.74
CA TRP A 43 -4.79 -5.71 -0.54
C TRP A 43 -3.49 -6.47 -0.84
N TRP A 44 -2.34 -5.88 -0.51
CA TRP A 44 -1.05 -6.54 -0.72
C TRP A 44 -0.92 -7.85 0.08
N ILE A 45 -1.36 -7.85 1.35
CA ILE A 45 -1.36 -9.07 2.19
C ILE A 45 -2.34 -10.11 1.63
N ILE A 46 -3.53 -9.69 1.19
CA ILE A 46 -4.54 -10.59 0.59
C ILE A 46 -4.00 -11.22 -0.70
N LEU A 47 -3.36 -10.44 -1.56
CA LEU A 47 -2.74 -10.91 -2.80
C LEU A 47 -1.60 -11.89 -2.55
N LEU A 48 -0.73 -11.61 -1.57
CA LEU A 48 0.34 -12.53 -1.17
C LEU A 48 -0.22 -13.88 -0.73
N ARG A 49 -1.29 -13.87 0.09
CA ARG A 49 -1.97 -15.08 0.52
C ARG A 49 -2.64 -15.82 -0.64
N ALA A 50 -3.26 -15.09 -1.56
CA ALA A 50 -3.89 -15.66 -2.75
C ALA A 50 -2.86 -16.35 -3.64
N TYR A 51 -1.72 -15.71 -3.88
CA TYR A 51 -0.58 -16.27 -4.61
C TYR A 51 -0.16 -17.63 -4.03
N GLY A 52 0.20 -17.66 -2.73
CA GLY A 52 0.65 -18.90 -2.10
C GLY A 52 -0.41 -20.00 -2.09
N ARG A 53 -1.70 -19.65 -1.97
CA ARG A 53 -2.79 -20.64 -2.08
C ARG A 53 -2.96 -21.21 -3.48
N ILE A 54 -2.79 -20.40 -4.52
CA ILE A 54 -3.02 -20.81 -5.91
C ILE A 54 -1.81 -21.59 -6.44
N THR A 55 -0.60 -21.12 -6.15
CA THR A 55 0.64 -21.77 -6.63
C THR A 55 1.06 -22.94 -5.75
N GLY A 56 0.67 -22.95 -4.48
CA GLY A 56 1.19 -23.86 -3.47
C GLY A 56 2.62 -23.52 -3.01
N ASP A 57 3.20 -22.44 -3.54
CA ASP A 57 4.53 -21.97 -3.17
C ASP A 57 4.45 -20.90 -2.08
N PHE A 58 4.92 -21.26 -0.89
CA PHE A 58 4.98 -20.39 0.28
C PHE A 58 6.37 -19.80 0.52
N ALA A 59 7.37 -20.11 -0.32
CA ALA A 59 8.72 -19.59 -0.13
C ALA A 59 8.76 -18.05 -0.18
N LEU A 60 7.93 -17.42 -1.02
CA LEU A 60 7.84 -15.97 -1.11
C LEU A 60 7.39 -15.33 0.22
N GLN A 61 6.34 -15.88 0.86
CA GLN A 61 5.84 -15.33 2.13
C GLN A 61 6.79 -15.61 3.30
N GLU A 62 7.62 -16.64 3.23
CA GLU A 62 8.56 -17.01 4.30
C GLU A 62 9.83 -16.15 4.32
N ARG A 63 10.09 -15.39 3.25
CA ARG A 63 11.26 -14.49 3.21
C ARG A 63 11.18 -13.42 4.29
N VAL A 64 12.35 -13.08 4.84
CA VAL A 64 12.49 -12.13 5.95
C VAL A 64 12.04 -10.71 5.59
N ASP A 65 12.31 -10.27 4.37
CA ASP A 65 11.85 -8.96 3.87
C ASP A 65 10.32 -8.91 3.80
N VAL A 66 9.68 -9.91 3.19
CA VAL A 66 8.22 -10.02 3.09
C VAL A 66 7.56 -10.10 4.47
N GLN A 67 8.11 -10.90 5.39
CA GLN A 67 7.63 -10.96 6.78
C GLN A 67 7.77 -9.63 7.52
N THR A 68 8.82 -8.85 7.22
CA THR A 68 9.03 -7.53 7.81
C THR A 68 7.99 -6.55 7.29
N ASP A 69 7.69 -6.57 5.99
CA ASP A 69 6.67 -5.74 5.37
C ASP A 69 5.26 -6.04 5.92
N ILE A 70 4.91 -7.32 6.07
CA ILE A 70 3.65 -7.73 6.72
C ILE A 70 3.57 -7.14 8.13
N LYS A 71 4.63 -7.28 8.94
CA LYS A 71 4.66 -6.74 10.31
C LYS A 71 4.53 -5.22 10.34
N LEU A 72 5.12 -4.51 9.39
CA LEU A 72 5.02 -3.05 9.31
C LEU A 72 3.59 -2.60 8.96
N ILE A 73 2.94 -3.27 8.01
CA ILE A 73 1.54 -2.99 7.66
C ILE A 73 0.63 -3.23 8.88
N LEU A 74 0.77 -4.38 9.53
CA LEU A 74 -0.04 -4.73 10.70
C LEU A 74 0.21 -3.77 11.88
N LYS A 75 1.45 -3.33 12.10
CA LYS A 75 1.76 -2.34 13.13
C LYS A 75 1.08 -0.99 12.89
N LEU A 76 0.90 -0.60 11.63
CA LEU A 76 0.20 0.65 11.29
C LEU A 76 -1.31 0.50 11.56
N CYS A 77 -1.89 -0.65 11.27
CA CYS A 77 -3.31 -0.93 11.51
C CYS A 77 -3.63 -1.12 13.01
N PHE A 78 -2.73 -1.72 13.77
CA PHE A 78 -2.90 -2.01 15.20
C PHE A 78 -2.13 -1.07 16.11
N ALA A 79 -1.75 0.11 15.61
CA ALA A 79 -1.08 1.10 16.43
C ALA A 79 -2.01 1.57 17.56
N ASP A 80 -1.50 1.61 18.79
CA ASP A 80 -2.24 2.16 19.92
C ASP A 80 -2.62 3.62 19.64
N GLY A 81 -3.88 3.96 19.90
CA GLY A 81 -4.43 5.29 19.63
C GLY A 81 -5.45 5.72 20.68
N PHE A 82 -5.98 6.92 20.50
CA PHE A 82 -7.07 7.44 21.34
C PHE A 82 -8.44 6.89 20.94
N ASP A 83 -8.50 6.17 19.82
CA ASP A 83 -9.72 5.53 19.38
C ASP A 83 -10.05 4.33 20.27
N MET A 84 -11.29 4.29 20.76
CA MET A 84 -11.76 3.26 21.70
C MET A 84 -12.45 2.10 20.98
N PHE A 85 -12.70 2.23 19.68
CA PHE A 85 -13.32 1.18 18.89
C PHE A 85 -12.27 0.18 18.39
N PRO A 86 -12.64 -1.10 18.21
CA PRO A 86 -11.75 -2.11 17.62
C PRO A 86 -11.58 -1.92 16.11
N THR A 87 -12.32 -0.99 15.50
CA THR A 87 -12.34 -0.71 14.08
C THR A 87 -11.29 0.31 13.70
N LEU A 88 -10.66 0.16 12.54
CA LEU A 88 -9.62 1.08 12.08
C LEU A 88 -10.20 2.48 11.79
N LEU A 89 -9.67 3.51 12.44
CA LEU A 89 -10.00 4.91 12.16
C LEU A 89 -9.24 5.41 10.93
N VAL A 90 -9.96 5.92 9.93
CA VAL A 90 -9.37 6.45 8.69
C VAL A 90 -9.96 7.81 8.29
N THR A 91 -9.22 8.55 7.45
CA THR A 91 -9.69 9.80 6.85
C THR A 91 -10.60 9.51 5.64
N ASN A 92 -11.30 10.54 5.15
CA ASN A 92 -12.03 10.41 3.89
C ASN A 92 -11.06 10.11 2.74
N GLY A 93 -11.45 9.22 1.83
CA GLY A 93 -10.65 8.89 0.65
C GLY A 93 -9.62 7.76 0.87
N SER A 94 -9.63 7.09 2.02
CA SER A 94 -8.57 6.14 2.40
C SER A 94 -8.73 4.72 1.83
N CYS A 95 -9.73 4.50 0.97
CA CYS A 95 -10.03 3.22 0.33
C CYS A 95 -10.26 3.41 -1.18
N MET A 96 -10.90 2.44 -1.86
CA MET A 96 -11.20 2.54 -3.29
C MET A 96 -11.92 3.84 -3.66
N ILE A 97 -12.78 4.34 -2.76
CA ILE A 97 -13.34 5.69 -2.88
C ILE A 97 -12.28 6.66 -2.34
N ASP A 98 -11.51 7.26 -3.25
CA ASP A 98 -10.37 8.13 -2.95
C ASP A 98 -10.73 9.63 -2.84
N GLN A 99 -12.03 9.96 -2.98
CA GLN A 99 -12.57 11.30 -2.88
C GLN A 99 -13.48 11.49 -1.68
N ARG A 100 -13.81 12.75 -1.37
CA ARG A 100 -14.70 13.10 -0.25
C ARG A 100 -16.13 12.65 -0.53
N MET A 101 -16.49 11.49 0.03
CA MET A 101 -17.84 10.93 0.00
C MET A 101 -18.48 10.77 1.39
N GLY A 102 -17.86 11.33 2.43
CA GLY A 102 -18.37 11.24 3.81
C GLY A 102 -18.06 9.92 4.52
N ILE A 103 -17.20 9.08 3.95
CA ILE A 103 -16.79 7.74 4.44
C ILE A 103 -15.63 7.76 5.47
N HIS A 104 -15.45 8.86 6.19
CA HIS A 104 -14.46 8.98 7.26
C HIS A 104 -14.88 8.20 8.50
N GLY A 105 -13.92 7.92 9.39
CA GLY A 105 -14.19 7.18 10.62
C GLY A 105 -13.91 5.70 10.41
N HIS A 106 -14.97 4.89 10.40
CA HIS A 106 -14.89 3.41 10.32
C HIS A 106 -15.68 2.88 9.12
N PRO A 107 -15.24 3.15 7.88
CA PRO A 107 -15.94 2.69 6.69
C PRO A 107 -15.88 1.16 6.58
N LEU A 108 -16.99 0.55 6.16
CA LEU A 108 -17.13 -0.90 6.05
C LEU A 108 -16.08 -1.56 5.14
N GLU A 109 -15.60 -0.86 4.10
CA GLU A 109 -14.60 -1.39 3.18
C GLU A 109 -13.23 -1.62 3.84
N ILE A 110 -12.90 -0.84 4.87
CA ILE A 110 -11.62 -0.93 5.59
C ILE A 110 -11.66 -1.97 6.71
N GLN A 111 -12.85 -2.30 7.24
CA GLN A 111 -13.02 -3.26 8.33
C GLN A 111 -13.12 -4.69 7.81
#